data_AF-A0A0E3P376-F1
#
_entry.id   AF-A0A0E3P376-F1
#
_cell.length_a   1.000
_cell.length_b   1.000
_cell.length_c   1.000
_cell.angle_alpha   90.00
_cell.angle_beta   90.00
_cell.angle_gamma   90.00
#
_symmetry.space_group_name_H-M   'P 1'
#
loop_
_entity.id
_entity.type
_entity.pdbx_description
1 polymer ?
#
loop_
_entity_poly.entity_id
_entity_poly.type
_entity_poly.pdbx_seq_one_letter_code
_entity_poly.pdbx_strand_id
1 'polypeptide(L)'
;MVQGLFNTFLQFFEWVFEAIGTIIIIYGGLRAVAQIILQEISKRSYNLGDIRKELTNKILFGLEFYIVVAVFGTMRDPSMQDLSILGIIVLIRTVLGYFLNKEIEEYKFD
;
A
#
# COMPACT_ATOMS: atom_id res chain seq x y z
N MET A 1 23.35 -4.19 -25.74
CA MET A 1 22.86 -2.79 -25.65
C MET A 1 21.39 -2.72 -25.30
N VAL A 2 20.50 -3.45 -25.99
CA VAL A 2 19.03 -3.41 -25.76
C VAL A 2 18.61 -3.87 -24.36
N GLN A 3 19.22 -4.92 -23.79
CA GLN A 3 18.90 -5.39 -22.43
C GLN A 3 19.20 -4.35 -21.33
N GLY A 4 20.30 -3.61 -21.44
CA GLY A 4 20.61 -2.54 -20.49
C GLY A 4 19.59 -1.40 -20.55
N LEU A 5 19.15 -1.05 -21.76
CA LEU A 5 18.16 0.01 -21.99
C LEU A 5 16.77 -0.37 -21.44
N PHE A 6 16.38 -1.64 -21.59
CA PHE A 6 15.17 -2.20 -21.00
C PHE A 6 15.22 -2.20 -19.46
N ASN A 7 16.35 -2.58 -18.87
CA ASN A 7 16.51 -2.57 -17.41
C ASN A 7 16.44 -1.15 -16.84
N THR A 8 17.07 -0.17 -17.48
CA THR A 8 16.98 1.25 -17.07
C THR A 8 15.56 1.78 -17.19
N PHE A 9 14.84 1.39 -18.25
CA PHE A 9 13.43 1.75 -18.40
C PHE A 9 12.57 1.18 -17.27
N LEU A 10 12.67 -0.12 -16.99
CA LEU A 10 11.92 -0.74 -15.89
C LEU A 10 12.25 -0.09 -14.53
N GLN A 11 13.53 0.15 -14.25
CA GLN A 11 13.97 0.74 -12.99
C GLN A 11 13.46 2.17 -12.80
N PHE A 12 13.33 2.95 -13.88
CA PHE A 12 12.72 4.27 -13.82
C PHE A 12 11.25 4.20 -13.39
N PHE A 13 10.47 3.31 -14.01
CA PHE A 13 9.06 3.15 -13.65
C PHE A 13 8.87 2.53 -12.26
N GLU A 14 9.71 1.56 -11.89
CA GLU A 14 9.75 0.99 -10.55
C GLU A 14 9.88 2.10 -9.49
N TRP A 15 10.88 2.98 -9.65
CA TRP A 15 11.10 4.09 -8.75
C TRP A 15 9.92 5.08 -8.71
N VAL A 16 9.31 5.37 -9.87
CA VAL A 16 8.12 6.25 -9.94
C VAL A 16 6.94 5.64 -9.18
N PHE A 17 6.64 4.36 -9.39
CA PHE A 17 5.54 3.69 -8.70
C PHE A 17 5.79 3.55 -7.21
N GLU A 18 7.02 3.22 -6.82
CA GLU A 18 7.44 3.17 -5.42
C GLU A 18 7.27 4.54 -4.74
N ALA A 19 7.70 5.61 -5.39
CA ALA A 19 7.54 6.97 -4.87
C ALA A 19 6.06 7.35 -4.70
N ILE A 20 5.21 7.08 -5.69
CA ILE A 20 3.78 7.37 -5.63
C ILE A 20 3.12 6.59 -4.48
N GLY A 21 3.35 5.27 -4.41
CA GLY A 21 2.81 4.42 -3.36
C GLY A 21 3.24 4.88 -1.97
N THR A 22 4.53 5.20 -1.81
CA THR A 22 5.10 5.74 -0.56
C THR A 22 4.42 7.05 -0.15
N ILE A 23 4.29 8.01 -1.07
CA ILE A 23 3.68 9.31 -0.81
C ILE A 23 2.24 9.16 -0.33
N ILE A 24 1.46 8.28 -0.97
CA ILE A 24 0.06 8.03 -0.61
C ILE A 24 -0.05 7.44 0.80
N ILE A 25 0.79 6.44 1.12
CA ILE A 25 0.80 5.79 2.44
C ILE A 25 1.18 6.81 3.53
N ILE A 26 2.24 7.57 3.31
CA ILE A 26 2.72 8.60 4.26
C ILE A 26 1.63 9.66 4.45
N TYR A 27 1.06 10.19 3.37
CA TYR A 27 0.01 11.19 3.43
C TYR A 27 -1.23 10.67 4.18
N GLY A 28 -1.63 9.42 3.93
CA GLY A 28 -2.72 8.77 4.64
C GLY A 28 -2.47 8.69 6.14
N GLY A 29 -1.29 8.21 6.53
CA GLY A 29 -0.86 8.12 7.93
C GLY A 29 -0.83 9.49 8.62
N LEU A 30 -0.20 10.49 7.99
CA LEU A 30 -0.12 11.84 8.54
C LEU A 30 -1.49 12.47 8.72
N ARG A 31 -2.40 12.31 7.74
CA ARG A 31 -3.77 12.84 7.86
C ARG A 31 -4.53 12.17 9.00
N ALA A 32 -4.41 10.84 9.15
CA ALA A 32 -5.08 10.11 10.22
C ALA A 32 -4.59 10.57 11.61
N VAL A 33 -3.28 10.70 11.78
CA VAL A 33 -2.69 11.22 13.03
C VAL A 33 -3.14 12.65 13.31
N ALA A 34 -3.11 13.53 12.31
CA ALA A 34 -3.56 14.92 12.46
C ALA A 34 -5.04 15.00 12.86
N GLN A 35 -5.91 14.18 12.28
CA GLN A 35 -7.33 14.12 12.63
C GLN A 35 -7.53 13.70 14.09
N ILE A 36 -6.82 12.66 14.55
CA ILE A 36 -6.91 12.18 15.94
C ILE A 36 -6.48 13.31 16.90
N ILE A 37 -5.32 13.94 16.66
CA ILE A 37 -4.80 15.00 17.53
C ILE A 37 -5.75 16.20 17.59
N LEU A 38 -6.24 16.68 16.44
CA LEU A 38 -7.15 17.83 16.38
C LEU A 38 -8.48 17.54 17.10
N GLN A 39 -9.00 16.32 16.99
CA GLN A 39 -10.28 15.95 17.58
C GLN A 39 -10.17 15.70 19.10
N GLU A 40 -9.05 15.13 19.56
CA GLU A 40 -8.74 14.97 20.98
C GLU A 40 -8.63 16.34 21.68
N ILE A 41 -7.94 17.30 21.05
CA ILE A 41 -7.83 18.68 21.57
C ILE A 41 -9.21 19.37 21.58
N SER A 42 -10.03 19.12 20.55
CA SER A 42 -11.37 19.73 20.44
C SER A 42 -12.43 19.07 21.33
N LYS A 43 -12.12 18.00 22.09
CA LYS A 43 -13.05 17.21 22.93
C LYS A 43 -14.34 16.80 22.20
N ARG A 44 -14.29 16.65 20.88
CA ARG A 44 -15.45 16.27 20.07
C ARG A 44 -15.55 14.75 20.05
N SER A 45 -16.74 14.20 20.24
CA SER A 45 -16.96 12.78 19.98
C SER A 45 -16.68 12.51 18.50
N TYR A 46 -15.77 11.58 18.23
CA TYR A 46 -15.41 11.18 16.88
C TYR A 46 -15.47 9.67 16.75
N ASN A 47 -15.79 9.23 15.53
CA ASN A 47 -15.81 7.82 15.22
C ASN A 47 -14.40 7.38 14.78
N LEU A 48 -13.66 6.74 15.69
CA LEU A 48 -12.35 6.15 15.39
C LEU A 48 -12.41 5.20 14.19
N GLY A 49 -13.56 4.54 13.99
CA GLY A 49 -13.80 3.64 12.87
C GLY A 49 -13.70 4.33 11.51
N ASP A 50 -14.18 5.57 11.39
CA ASP A 50 -14.14 6.32 10.13
C ASP A 50 -12.71 6.73 9.78
N ILE A 51 -11.92 7.19 10.77
CA ILE A 51 -10.50 7.53 10.57
C ILE A 51 -9.70 6.27 10.19
N ARG A 52 -9.93 5.15 10.89
CA ARG A 52 -9.27 3.86 10.60
C ARG A 52 -9.61 3.41 9.19
N LYS A 53 -10.87 3.47 8.78
CA LYS A 53 -11.32 3.09 7.44
C LYS A 53 -10.69 3.96 6.36
N GLU A 54 -10.60 5.27 6.57
CA GLU A 54 -9.98 6.19 5.62
C GLU A 54 -8.48 5.92 5.47
N LEU A 55 -7.79 5.68 6.60
CA LEU A 55 -6.37 5.31 6.62
C LEU A 55 -6.15 3.98 5.89
N THR A 56 -6.94 2.96 6.22
CA THR A 56 -6.88 1.64 5.60
C THR A 56 -7.05 1.73 4.09
N ASN A 57 -8.05 2.47 3.61
CA ASN A 57 -8.28 2.65 2.17
C ASN A 57 -7.06 3.26 1.46
N LYS A 58 -6.43 4.27 2.07
CA LYS A 58 -5.23 4.91 1.50
C LYS A 58 -4.02 3.97 1.52
N ILE A 59 -3.84 3.19 2.58
CA ILE A 59 -2.76 2.19 2.65
C ILE A 59 -2.98 1.12 1.57
N LEU A 60 -4.20 0.58 1.46
CA LEU A 60 -4.51 -0.43 0.45
C LEU A 60 -4.26 0.07 -0.97
N PHE A 61 -4.69 1.31 -1.27
CA PHE A 61 -4.45 1.95 -2.56
C PHE A 61 -2.95 2.20 -2.81
N GLY A 62 -2.23 2.77 -1.84
CA GLY A 62 -0.78 3.00 -1.96
C GLY A 62 0.00 1.70 -2.18
N LEU A 63 -0.46 0.61 -1.56
CA LEU A 63 0.12 -0.70 -1.82
C LEU A 63 -0.07 -1.09 -3.29
N GLU A 64 -1.16 -0.76 -4.02
CA GLU A 64 -1.40 -1.26 -5.40
C GLU A 64 -0.22 -0.97 -6.33
N PHE A 65 0.43 0.17 -6.13
CA PHE A 65 1.67 0.54 -6.83
C PHE A 65 2.84 -0.40 -6.51
N TYR A 66 2.96 -0.89 -5.28
CA TYR A 66 3.98 -1.87 -4.89
C TYR A 66 3.77 -3.26 -5.53
N ILE A 67 2.56 -3.64 -5.96
CA ILE A 67 2.42 -4.85 -6.80
C ILE A 67 3.15 -4.63 -8.12
N VAL A 68 3.00 -3.45 -8.73
CA VAL A 68 3.65 -3.13 -10.01
C VAL A 68 5.17 -3.12 -9.87
N VAL A 69 5.68 -2.48 -8.82
CA VAL A 69 7.12 -2.50 -8.46
C VAL A 69 7.64 -3.93 -8.38
N ALA A 70 6.91 -4.79 -7.66
CA ALA A 70 7.34 -6.17 -7.44
C ALA A 70 7.28 -7.02 -8.74
N VAL A 71 6.32 -6.74 -9.64
CA VAL A 71 6.26 -7.34 -10.98
C VAL A 71 7.42 -6.87 -11.86
N PHE A 72 7.78 -5.59 -11.83
CA PHE A 72 8.94 -5.08 -12.59
C PHE A 72 10.26 -5.67 -12.08
N GLY A 73 10.38 -5.85 -10.76
CA GLY A 73 11.53 -6.53 -10.15
C GLY A 73 11.74 -7.94 -10.72
N THR A 74 10.69 -8.75 -10.84
CA THR A 74 10.79 -10.11 -11.37
C THR A 74 10.94 -10.18 -12.89
N MET A 75 10.48 -9.18 -13.63
CA MET A 75 10.77 -9.07 -15.07
C MET A 75 12.25 -8.78 -15.34
N ARG A 76 12.93 -8.05 -14.45
CA ARG A 76 14.34 -7.69 -14.60
C ARG A 76 15.28 -8.86 -14.31
N ASP A 77 15.00 -9.63 -13.26
CA ASP A 77 15.80 -10.81 -12.91
C ASP A 77 14.87 -11.96 -12.48
N PRO A 78 14.54 -12.90 -13.39
CA PRO A 78 13.66 -14.02 -13.09
C PRO A 78 14.44 -15.15 -12.37
N SER A 79 15.01 -14.86 -11.20
CA SER A 79 15.59 -15.87 -10.31
C SER A 79 14.48 -16.62 -9.56
N MET A 80 14.60 -17.95 -9.44
CA MET A 80 13.63 -18.78 -8.71
C MET A 80 13.51 -18.39 -7.22
N GLN A 81 14.57 -17.82 -6.63
CA GLN A 81 14.53 -17.29 -5.27
C GLN A 81 13.70 -16.00 -5.17
N ASP A 82 13.88 -15.07 -6.12
CA ASP A 82 13.16 -13.79 -6.14
C ASP A 82 11.66 -13.99 -6.43
N LEU A 83 11.32 -14.94 -7.30
CA LEU A 83 9.94 -15.36 -7.54
C LEU A 83 9.27 -15.95 -6.29
N SER A 84 10.02 -16.70 -5.47
CA SER A 84 9.49 -17.29 -4.23
C SER A 84 9.19 -16.22 -3.18
N ILE A 85 10.10 -15.25 -3.01
CA ILE A 85 9.90 -14.09 -2.13
C ILE A 85 8.71 -13.25 -2.60
N LEU A 86 8.61 -12.99 -3.91
CA LEU A 86 7.48 -12.27 -4.49
C LEU A 86 6.15 -12.99 -4.19
N GLY A 87 6.11 -14.31 -4.40
CA GLY A 87 4.92 -15.11 -4.12
C GLY A 87 4.45 -14.96 -2.68
N ILE A 88 5.36 -15.00 -1.71
CA ILE A 88 5.05 -14.81 -0.29
C ILE A 88 4.51 -13.40 -0.02
N ILE A 89 5.14 -12.35 -0.57
CA ILE A 89 4.69 -10.96 -0.40
C ILE A 89 3.26 -10.76 -0.93
N VAL A 90 2.97 -11.29 -2.12
CA VAL A 90 1.63 -11.21 -2.74
C VAL A 90 0.60 -11.95 -1.87
N LEU A 91 0.96 -13.10 -1.32
CA LEU A 91 0.08 -13.90 -0.47
C LEU A 91 -0.24 -13.17 0.84
N ILE A 92 0.78 -12.67 1.55
CA ILE A 92 0.63 -11.87 2.78
C ILE A 92 -0.29 -10.68 2.52
N ARG A 93 -0.06 -9.97 1.42
CA ARG A 93 -0.86 -8.81 1.07
C ARG A 93 -2.32 -9.17 0.77
N THR A 94 -2.56 -10.26 0.06
CA THR A 94 -3.92 -10.73 -0.24
C THR A 94 -4.66 -11.08 1.05
N VAL A 95 -4.00 -11.77 1.98
CA VAL A 95 -4.55 -12.12 3.29
C VAL A 95 -4.85 -10.86 4.10
N LEU A 96 -3.88 -9.94 4.24
CA LEU A 96 -4.09 -8.68 4.97
C LEU A 96 -5.20 -7.84 4.35
N GLY A 97 -5.21 -7.69 3.02
CA GLY A 97 -6.25 -6.95 2.31
C GLY A 97 -7.63 -7.57 2.48
N TYR A 98 -7.72 -8.90 2.49
CA TYR A 98 -8.95 -9.63 2.77
C TYR A 98 -9.45 -9.38 4.20
N PHE A 99 -8.57 -9.50 5.21
CA PHE A 99 -8.94 -9.25 6.61
C PHE A 99 -9.36 -7.79 6.86
N LEU A 100 -8.64 -6.82 6.28
CA LEU A 100 -8.99 -5.40 6.39
C LEU A 100 -10.33 -5.08 5.73
N ASN A 101 -10.58 -5.59 4.52
CA ASN A 101 -11.85 -5.39 3.84
C ASN A 101 -13.00 -6.03 4.61
N LYS A 102 -12.78 -7.23 5.16
CA LYS A 102 -13.76 -7.92 6.00
C LYS A 102 -14.08 -7.14 7.28
N GLU A 103 -13.07 -6.61 7.97
CA GLU A 103 -13.26 -5.75 9.15
C GLU A 103 -14.14 -4.54 8.81
N ILE A 104 -13.90 -3.88 7.66
CA ILE A 104 -14.71 -2.73 7.21
C ILE A 104 -16.17 -3.11 6.90
N GLU A 105 -16.40 -4.32 6.38
CA GLU A 105 -17.74 -4.82 6.05
C GLU A 105 -18.53 -5.17 7.30
N GLU A 106 -17.85 -5.72 8.31
CA GLU A 106 -18.44 -6.11 9.59
C GLU A 106 -18.83 -4.88 10.43
N TYR A 107 -18.08 -3.76 10.34
CA TYR A 107 -18.45 -2.48 10.96
C TYR A 107 -19.60 -1.71 10.27
N LYS A 108 -20.15 -2.19 9.14
CA LYS A 108 -21.31 -1.55 8.45
C LYS A 108 -22.67 -2.04 8.94
N PHE A 109 -22.73 -3.01 9.85
CA PHE A 109 -23.97 -3.61 10.35
C PHE A 109 -24.22 -3.31 11.83
N ASP A 110 -24.20 -2.03 12.22
CA ASP A 110 -24.88 -1.50 13.41
C ASP A 110 -25.49 -0.12 13.10
#